data_AF-A0A6P0M0J8-F1
#
_entry.id   AF-A0A6P0M0J8-F1
#
_cell.length_a   1.000
_cell.length_b   1.000
_cell.length_c   1.000
_cell.angle_alpha   90.00
_cell.angle_beta   90.00
_cell.angle_gamma   90.00
#
_symmetry.space_group_name_H-M   'P 1'
#
loop_
_entity.id
_entity.type
_entity.pdbx_description
1 polymer ?
#
loop_
_entity_poly.entity_id
_entity_poly.type
_entity_poly.pdbx_seq_one_letter_code
_entity_poly.pdbx_strand_id
1 'polypeptide(L)'
;MKKTYLYSLSAIARRKLKVKVLSSIILGSAIILYFFDPAIPGQLYPPSPFRTLTGLYCPGCGTLRGLHQLLHGNLWAAFGLNPLMMLSLP
;
A
#
# COMPACT_ATOMS: atom_id res chain seq x y z
N MET A 1 28.69 23.48 -23.48
CA MET A 1 28.06 23.75 -22.16
C MET A 1 26.53 23.74 -22.14
N LYS A 2 25.79 24.18 -23.16
CA LYS A 2 24.30 24.23 -23.13
C LYS A 2 23.59 22.87 -23.01
N LYS A 3 24.15 21.79 -23.57
CA LYS A 3 23.55 20.44 -23.52
C LYS A 3 23.42 19.88 -22.09
N THR A 4 24.40 20.15 -21.22
CA THR A 4 24.41 19.65 -19.83
C THR A 4 23.30 20.30 -18.98
N TYR A 5 23.02 21.59 -19.22
CA TYR A 5 21.96 22.32 -18.53
C TYR A 5 20.55 21.84 -18.93
N LEU A 6 20.34 21.60 -20.23
CA LEU A 6 19.09 21.03 -20.76
C LEU A 6 18.85 19.59 -20.27
N TYR A 7 19.92 18.78 -20.14
CA TYR A 7 19.80 17.42 -19.60
C TYR A 7 19.39 17.42 -18.12
N SER A 8 20.03 18.28 -17.31
CA SER A 8 19.72 18.46 -15.88
C SER A 8 18.28 18.96 -15.64
N LEU A 9 17.82 19.95 -16.43
CA LEU A 9 16.44 20.45 -16.38
C LEU A 9 15.42 19.35 -16.70
N SER A 10 15.68 18.53 -17.72
CA SER A 10 14.81 17.41 -18.06
C SER A 10 14.80 16.30 -17.00
N ALA A 11 15.92 16.10 -16.29
CA ALA A 11 16.04 15.13 -15.20
C ALA A 11 15.27 15.57 -13.94
N ILE A 12 15.36 16.85 -13.58
CA ILE A 12 14.61 17.44 -12.45
C ILE A 12 13.10 17.43 -12.74
N ALA A 13 12.70 17.80 -13.96
CA ALA A 13 11.30 17.75 -14.38
C ALA A 13 10.73 16.33 -14.34
N ARG A 14 11.47 15.34 -14.86
CA ARG A 14 11.10 13.91 -14.77
C ARG A 14 11.05 13.40 -13.34
N ARG A 15 11.95 13.84 -12.46
CA ARG A 15 11.95 13.47 -11.03
C ARG A 15 10.72 14.02 -10.33
N LYS A 16 10.37 15.31 -10.54
CA LYS A 16 9.14 15.90 -10.01
C LYS A 16 7.89 15.19 -10.53
N LEU A 17 7.85 14.85 -11.81
CA LEU A 17 6.75 14.08 -12.39
C LEU A 17 6.62 12.69 -11.76
N LYS A 18 7.74 11.95 -11.62
CA LYS A 18 7.76 10.64 -10.96
C LYS A 18 7.27 10.70 -9.52
N VAL A 19 7.70 11.70 -8.74
CA VAL A 19 7.25 11.89 -7.35
C VAL A 19 5.75 12.18 -7.29
N LYS A 20 5.24 13.07 -8.16
CA LYS A 20 3.80 13.35 -8.23
C LYS A 20 2.99 12.10 -8.57
N VAL A 21 3.41 11.33 -9.58
CA VAL A 21 2.74 10.10 -9.99
C VAL A 21 2.77 9.04 -8.89
N LEU A 22 3.92 8.82 -8.22
CA LEU A 22 3.97 7.90 -7.08
C LEU A 22 3.03 8.35 -5.96
N SER A 23 3.06 9.64 -5.60
CA SER A 23 2.22 10.15 -4.52
C SER A 23 0.72 10.01 -4.82
N SER A 24 0.29 10.22 -6.08
CA SER A 24 -1.11 10.03 -6.46
C SER A 24 -1.54 8.56 -6.42
N ILE A 25 -0.65 7.63 -6.77
CA ILE A 25 -0.93 6.19 -6.70
C ILE A 25 -1.05 5.75 -5.24
N ILE A 26 -0.13 6.18 -4.39
CA ILE A 26 -0.15 5.87 -2.95
C ILE A 26 -1.43 6.42 -2.32
N LEU A 27 -1.77 7.68 -2.59
CA LEU A 27 -2.96 8.30 -2.03
C LEU A 27 -4.24 7.64 -2.55
N GLY A 28 -4.33 7.35 -3.85
CA GLY A 28 -5.47 6.66 -4.43
C GLY A 28 -5.67 5.26 -3.86
N SER A 29 -4.58 4.49 -3.73
CA SER A 29 -4.64 3.15 -3.12
C SER A 29 -5.01 3.20 -1.64
N ALA A 30 -4.50 4.17 -0.88
CA ALA A 30 -4.88 4.40 0.51
C ALA A 30 -6.37 4.74 0.66
N ILE A 31 -6.92 5.60 -0.20
CA ILE A 31 -8.35 5.94 -0.19
C ILE A 31 -9.20 4.71 -0.47
N ILE A 32 -8.84 3.90 -1.47
CA ILE A 32 -9.55 2.65 -1.76
C ILE A 32 -9.50 1.71 -0.54
N LEU A 33 -8.31 1.54 0.06
CA LEU A 33 -8.11 0.75 1.27
C LEU A 33 -8.79 1.33 2.52
N TYR A 34 -9.18 2.60 2.52
CA TYR A 34 -9.93 3.21 3.61
C TYR A 34 -11.42 2.89 3.50
N PHE A 35 -11.98 2.90 2.28
CA PHE A 35 -13.41 2.70 2.07
C PHE A 35 -13.81 1.24 1.86
N PHE A 36 -12.92 0.41 1.32
CA PHE A 36 -13.20 -0.99 1.05
C PHE A 36 -12.51 -1.87 2.10
N ASP A 37 -13.32 -2.48 2.96
CA ASP A 37 -12.81 -3.33 4.02
C ASP A 37 -12.38 -4.71 3.48
N PRO A 38 -11.07 -5.06 3.53
CA PRO A 38 -10.59 -6.40 3.16
C PRO A 38 -10.95 -7.49 4.18
N ALA A 39 -11.56 -7.13 5.31
CA ALA A 39 -12.12 -8.08 6.27
C ALA A 39 -13.45 -8.67 5.80
N ILE A 40 -14.24 -7.94 4.99
CA ILE A 40 -15.58 -8.35 4.56
C ILE A 40 -15.47 -9.23 3.30
N PRO A 41 -15.84 -10.53 3.39
CA PRO A 41 -15.83 -11.40 2.22
C PRO A 41 -16.92 -10.98 1.22
N GLY A 42 -16.55 -10.82 -0.05
CA GLY A 42 -17.51 -10.66 -1.15
C GLY A 42 -17.80 -9.23 -1.62
N GLN A 43 -17.17 -8.19 -1.05
CA GLN A 43 -17.35 -6.81 -1.53
C GLN A 43 -16.41 -6.44 -2.68
N LEU A 44 -15.09 -6.52 -2.46
CA LEU A 44 -14.09 -6.07 -3.45
C LEU A 44 -12.81 -6.91 -3.46
N TYR A 45 -12.49 -7.55 -2.34
CA TYR A 45 -11.32 -8.40 -2.20
C TYR A 45 -11.71 -9.88 -2.33
N PRO A 46 -11.17 -10.61 -3.33
CA PRO A 46 -11.44 -12.03 -3.46
C PRO A 46 -10.91 -12.80 -2.24
N PRO A 47 -11.52 -13.95 -1.90
CA PRO A 47 -10.97 -14.82 -0.88
C PRO A 47 -9.55 -15.23 -1.28
N SER A 48 -8.62 -15.18 -0.32
CA SER A 48 -7.22 -15.51 -0.60
C SER A 48 -7.11 -16.96 -1.08
N PRO A 49 -6.60 -17.20 -2.30
CA PRO A 49 -6.39 -18.56 -2.80
C PRO A 49 -5.40 -19.33 -1.91
N PHE A 50 -4.47 -18.61 -1.25
CA PHE A 50 -3.54 -19.19 -0.30
C PHE A 50 -4.27 -19.76 0.92
N ARG A 51 -5.23 -19.01 1.47
CA ARG A 51 -6.04 -19.48 2.61
C ARG A 51 -6.95 -20.64 2.22
N THR A 52 -7.48 -20.66 1.00
CA THR A 52 -8.32 -21.78 0.53
C THR A 52 -7.50 -23.04 0.24
N LEU A 53 -6.25 -22.89 -0.24
CA LEU A 53 -5.37 -24.02 -0.58
C LEU A 53 -4.62 -24.59 0.63
N THR A 54 -4.16 -23.74 1.55
CA THR A 54 -3.30 -24.16 2.68
C THR A 54 -4.00 -24.08 4.03
N GLY A 55 -5.16 -23.42 4.13
CA GLY A 55 -5.82 -23.12 5.40
C GLY A 55 -5.12 -22.05 6.25
N LEU A 56 -3.92 -21.60 5.85
CA LEU A 56 -3.12 -20.64 6.59
C LEU A 56 -3.42 -19.20 6.18
N TYR A 57 -3.27 -18.27 7.13
CA TYR A 57 -3.37 -16.84 6.83
C TYR A 57 -2.13 -16.37 6.09
N CYS A 58 -2.35 -15.79 4.90
CA CYS A 58 -1.28 -15.25 4.08
C CYS A 58 -0.78 -13.91 4.64
N PRO A 59 0.54 -13.66 4.73
CA PRO A 59 1.07 -12.40 5.27
C PRO A 59 0.56 -11.19 4.48
N GLY A 60 0.39 -11.30 3.16
CA GLY A 60 -0.16 -10.22 2.32
C GLY A 60 -1.62 -9.85 2.66
N CYS A 61 -2.43 -10.83 3.05
CA CYS A 61 -3.82 -10.65 3.46
C CYS A 61 -3.91 -9.93 4.81
N GLY A 62 -3.01 -10.31 5.74
CA GLY A 62 -2.83 -9.64 7.02
C GLY A 62 -2.32 -8.21 6.86
N THR A 63 -1.42 -7.97 5.90
CA THR A 63 -0.92 -6.62 5.57
C THR A 63 -2.04 -5.71 5.05
N LEU A 64 -2.89 -6.17 4.13
CA LEU A 64 -4.01 -5.35 3.64
C LEU A 64 -5.00 -4.98 4.77
N ARG A 65 -5.35 -5.95 5.61
CA ARG A 65 -6.24 -5.72 6.76
C ARG A 65 -5.58 -4.83 7.83
N GLY A 66 -4.29 -5.04 8.07
CA GLY A 66 -3.49 -4.23 8.98
C GLY A 66 -3.38 -2.79 8.50
N LEU A 67 -3.15 -2.56 7.20
CA LEU A 67 -3.17 -1.23 6.60
C LEU A 67 -4.53 -0.57 6.72
N HIS A 68 -5.63 -1.27 6.43
CA HIS A 68 -6.97 -0.73 6.65
C HIS A 68 -7.18 -0.28 8.10
N GLN A 69 -6.80 -1.11 9.08
CA GLN A 69 -6.88 -0.75 10.50
C GLN A 69 -5.95 0.41 10.87
N LEU A 70 -4.74 0.46 10.30
CA LEU A 70 -3.78 1.55 10.50
C LEU A 70 -4.32 2.88 9.96
N LEU A 71 -4.96 2.85 8.79
CA LEU A 71 -5.63 4.00 8.18
C LEU A 71 -6.81 4.52 9.01
N HIS A 72 -7.46 3.64 9.78
CA HIS A 72 -8.51 4.00 10.75
C HIS A 72 -7.97 4.37 12.15
N GLY A 73 -6.64 4.32 12.35
CA GLY A 73 -6.00 4.65 13.64
C GLY A 73 -5.92 3.49 14.64
N ASN A 74 -6.33 2.28 14.25
CA ASN A 74 -6.33 1.10 15.12
C ASN A 74 -4.98 0.37 15.10
N LEU A 75 -3.98 0.94 15.79
CA LEU A 75 -2.61 0.39 15.87
C LEU A 75 -2.55 -1.02 16.46
N TRP A 76 -3.28 -1.28 17.55
CA TRP A 76 -3.31 -2.59 18.20
C TRP A 76 -3.92 -3.68 17.30
N ALA A 77 -5.00 -3.35 16.59
CA ALA A 77 -5.62 -4.25 15.64
C ALA A 77 -4.67 -4.52 14.46
N ALA A 78 -3.99 -3.49 13.94
CA ALA A 78 -3.01 -3.64 12.87
C ALA A 78 -1.83 -4.53 13.28
N PHE A 79 -1.32 -4.37 14.50
CA PHE A 79 -0.24 -5.20 15.04
C PHE A 79 -0.64 -6.66 15.21
N GLY A 80 -1.86 -6.93 15.70
CA GLY A 80 -2.39 -8.29 15.83
C GLY A 80 -2.61 -8.99 14.48
N LEU A 81 -2.84 -8.23 13.41
CA LEU A 81 -3.06 -8.76 12.07
C LEU A 81 -1.75 -9.07 11.32
N ASN A 82 -0.73 -8.22 11.47
CA ASN A 82 0.59 -8.48 10.89
C ASN A 82 1.69 -7.70 11.65
N PRO A 83 2.33 -8.32 12.66
CA PRO A 83 3.38 -7.66 13.43
C PRO A 83 4.65 -7.42 12.59
N LEU A 84 4.95 -8.30 11.63
CA LEU A 84 6.09 -8.13 10.70
C LEU A 84 5.90 -6.90 9.82
N MET A 85 4.68 -6.65 9.34
CA MET A 85 4.36 -5.43 8.59
C MET A 85 4.61 -4.19 9.45
N MET A 86 4.09 -4.17 10.68
CA MET A 86 4.27 -3.03 11.58
C MET A 86 5.75 -2.75 11.88
N LEU A 87 6.57 -3.79 12.06
CA LEU A 87 8.01 -3.65 12.28
C LEU A 87 8.78 -3.23 11.01
N SER A 88 8.24 -3.48 9.83
CA SER A 88 8.87 -3.12 8.54
C SER A 88 8.56 -1.68 8.09
N LEU A 89 7.61 -1.01 8.75
CA LEU A 89 7.33 0.40 8.48
C LEU A 89 8.53 1.25 8.95
N PRO A 90 9.14 2.06 8.06
CA PRO A 90 10.31 2.86 8.37
C PRO A 90 10.01 4.04 9.30
#